data_AF-A0A920UI18-F1
#
_entry.id   AF-A0A920UI18-F1
#
_cell.length_a   1.000
_cell.length_b   1.000
_cell.length_c   1.000
_cell.angle_alpha   90.00
_cell.angle_beta   90.00
_cell.angle_gamma   90.00
#
_symmetry.space_group_name_H-M   'P 1'
#
loop_
_entity.id
_entity.type
_entity.pdbx_description
1 polymer ?
#
loop_
_entity_poly.entity_id
_entity_poly.type
_entity_poly.pdbx_seq_one_letter_code
_entity_poly.pdbx_strand_id
1 'polypeptide(L)'
;MGRRPVKTLLAKTSYGLITNPLVIGLLAGLGCNLLGITLWRPLDEMAKLLGNAVTPGALFALGATLAGFRKKIQWKELPLVVLMKIIIHPMLVWLLSVIVFGLTDVIWIQVLVILAALPTGVNPFLFASRYNAGQLL
;
A
#
# COMPACT_ATOMS: atom_id res chain seq x y z
N MET A 1 -31.41 -2.68 -5.71
CA MET A 1 -32.03 -1.59 -4.92
C MET A 1 -32.20 -2.08 -3.48
N GLY A 2 -31.28 -1.77 -2.57
CA GLY A 2 -31.30 -2.30 -1.20
C GLY A 2 -30.53 -1.39 -0.26
N ARG A 3 -31.25 -0.43 0.37
CA ARG A 3 -30.71 0.52 1.36
C ARG A 3 -30.34 -0.24 2.64
N ARG A 4 -29.16 -0.88 2.68
CA ARG A 4 -28.60 -1.37 3.95
C ARG A 4 -28.23 -0.13 4.81
N PRO A 5 -28.64 -0.06 6.08
CA PRO A 5 -28.48 1.14 6.88
C PRO A 5 -26.99 1.51 7.00
N VAL A 6 -26.64 2.77 6.75
CA VAL A 6 -25.26 3.29 6.79
C VAL A 6 -24.59 2.97 8.13
N LYS A 7 -25.37 2.92 9.22
CA LYS A 7 -24.91 2.55 10.57
C LYS A 7 -24.40 1.11 10.67
N THR A 8 -25.01 0.15 9.95
CA THR A 8 -24.60 -1.26 9.99
C THR A 8 -23.38 -1.54 9.10
N LEU A 9 -23.21 -0.75 8.02
CA LEU A 9 -22.00 -0.76 7.20
C LEU A 9 -20.82 -0.15 7.95
N LEU A 10 -21.01 0.97 8.63
CA LEU A 10 -20.00 1.55 9.51
C LEU A 10 -19.60 0.59 10.63
N ALA A 11 -20.56 -0.03 11.33
CA ALA A 11 -20.27 -0.98 12.40
C ALA A 11 -19.57 -2.26 11.91
N LYS A 12 -19.92 -2.79 10.73
CA LYS A 12 -19.22 -3.96 10.16
C LYS A 12 -17.83 -3.62 9.64
N THR A 13 -17.64 -2.43 9.08
CA THR A 13 -16.33 -1.97 8.59
C THR A 13 -15.40 -1.61 9.74
N SER A 14 -15.90 -0.95 10.79
CA SER A 14 -15.11 -0.67 12.00
C SER A 14 -14.74 -1.96 12.74
N TYR A 15 -15.68 -2.90 12.88
CA TYR A 15 -15.39 -4.22 13.45
C TYR A 15 -14.35 -4.98 12.60
N GLY A 16 -14.51 -4.96 11.27
CA GLY A 16 -13.55 -5.59 10.35
C GLY A 16 -12.16 -4.94 10.36
N LEU A 17 -12.06 -3.63 10.62
CA LEU A 17 -10.79 -2.90 10.79
C LEU A 17 -10.12 -3.25 12.11
N ILE A 18 -10.87 -3.30 13.21
CA ILE A 18 -10.34 -3.60 14.55
C ILE A 18 -9.91 -5.07 14.66
N THR A 19 -10.56 -5.99 13.95
CA THR A 19 -10.15 -7.40 13.92
C THR A 19 -9.02 -7.66 12.90
N ASN A 20 -8.64 -6.69 12.06
CA ASN A 20 -7.61 -6.89 11.06
C ASN A 20 -6.23 -6.98 11.74
N PRO A 21 -5.54 -8.14 11.68
CA PRO A 21 -4.24 -8.32 12.34
C PRO A 21 -3.19 -7.30 11.90
N LEU A 22 -3.26 -6.82 10.66
CA LEU A 22 -2.35 -5.79 10.14
C LEU A 22 -2.57 -4.45 10.83
N VAL A 23 -3.83 -4.07 11.07
CA VAL A 23 -4.18 -2.81 11.72
C VAL A 23 -3.82 -2.86 13.21
N ILE A 24 -4.13 -3.98 13.88
CA ILE A 24 -3.78 -4.20 15.29
C ILE A 24 -2.26 -4.11 15.47
N GLY A 25 -1.48 -4.80 14.63
CA GLY A 25 -0.02 -4.79 14.69
C GLY A 25 0.57 -3.39 14.48
N LEU A 26 0.07 -2.64 13.48
CA LEU A 26 0.51 -1.27 13.22
C LEU A 26 0.22 -0.34 14.39
N LEU A 27 -1.00 -0.41 14.96
CA LEU A 27 -1.41 0.41 16.10
C LEU A 27 -0.62 0.05 17.37
N ALA A 28 -0.36 -1.23 17.60
CA ALA A 28 0.45 -1.67 18.73
C ALA A 28 1.89 -1.17 18.62
N GLY A 29 2.50 -1.26 17.44
CA GLY A 29 3.84 -0.73 17.17
C GLY A 29 3.93 0.78 17.34
N LEU A 30 2.95 1.52 16.78
CA LEU A 30 2.84 2.96 16.95
C LEU A 30 2.68 3.34 18.43
N GLY A 31 1.83 2.62 19.17
CA GLY A 31 1.61 2.83 20.60
C GLY A 31 2.89 2.63 21.42
N CYS A 32 3.64 1.55 21.14
CA CYS A 32 4.93 1.31 21.80
C CYS A 32 5.95 2.42 21.50
N ASN A 33 5.99 2.92 20.25
CA ASN A 33 6.88 4.00 19.85
C ASN A 33 6.55 5.33 20.56
N LEU A 34 5.26 5.69 20.63
CA LEU A 34 4.82 6.93 21.28
C LEU A 34 4.99 6.89 22.81
N LEU A 35 4.77 5.73 23.43
CA LEU A 35 4.94 5.55 24.88
C LEU A 35 6.42 5.37 25.29
N GLY A 36 7.35 5.33 24.33
CA GLY A 36 8.77 5.12 24.60
C GLY A 36 9.07 3.77 25.26
N ILE A 37 8.18 2.78 25.10
CA ILE A 37 8.32 1.47 25.74
C ILE A 37 9.43 0.72 25.00
N THR A 38 10.59 0.63 25.64
CA THR A 38 11.68 -0.22 25.15
C THR A 38 11.28 -1.67 25.38
N LEU A 39 10.99 -2.39 24.30
CA LEU A 39 10.79 -3.84 24.37
C LEU A 39 12.07 -4.52 24.88
N TRP A 40 11.88 -5.65 25.58
CA TRP A 40 12.98 -6.50 26.02
C TRP A 40 13.87 -6.86 24.81
N ARG A 41 15.20 -6.69 24.92
CA ARG A 41 16.16 -6.75 23.78
C ARG A 41 15.91 -7.93 22.81
N PRO A 42 15.81 -9.19 23.28
CA PRO A 42 15.41 -10.32 22.44
C PRO A 42 14.13 -10.15 21.61
N LEU A 43 13.06 -9.58 22.17
CA LEU A 43 11.81 -9.36 21.42
C LEU A 43 11.98 -8.33 20.31
N ASP A 44 12.72 -7.25 20.58
CA ASP A 44 13.00 -6.21 19.59
C ASP A 44 13.85 -6.75 18.43
N GLU A 45 14.88 -7.56 18.74
CA GLU A 45 15.68 -8.22 17.70
C GLU A 45 14.87 -9.22 16.87
N MET A 46 14.02 -10.04 17.50
CA MET A 46 13.13 -10.95 16.76
C MET A 46 12.15 -10.18 15.87
N ALA A 47 11.55 -9.10 16.38
CA ALA A 47 10.63 -8.26 15.61
C ALA A 47 11.34 -7.58 14.43
N LYS A 48 12.57 -7.10 14.62
CA LYS A 48 13.42 -6.53 13.54
C LYS A 48 13.78 -7.57 12.48
N LEU A 49 14.17 -8.77 12.88
CA LEU A 49 14.46 -9.86 11.94
C LEU A 49 13.24 -10.23 11.12
N LEU A 50 12.08 -10.38 11.76
CA LEU A 50 10.81 -10.63 11.06
C LEU A 50 10.45 -9.48 10.12
N GLY A 51 10.53 -8.23 10.59
CA GLY A 51 10.25 -7.03 9.79
C GLY A 51 11.13 -6.93 8.54
N ASN A 52 12.43 -7.20 8.69
CA ASN A 52 13.36 -7.21 7.56
C ASN A 52 13.09 -8.36 6.57
N ALA A 53 12.60 -9.51 7.04
CA ALA A 53 12.26 -10.66 6.22
C ALA A 53 10.91 -10.51 5.48
N VAL A 54 9.99 -9.70 6.01
CA VAL A 54 8.66 -9.50 5.40
C VAL A 54 8.78 -8.85 4.01
N THR A 55 9.67 -7.88 3.82
CA THR A 55 9.84 -7.20 2.52
C THR A 55 10.20 -8.16 1.38
N PRO A 56 11.27 -8.98 1.47
CA PRO A 56 11.57 -9.96 0.43
C PRO A 56 10.51 -11.08 0.35
N GLY A 57 9.92 -11.49 1.48
CA GLY A 57 8.86 -12.50 1.49
C GLY A 57 7.60 -12.04 0.74
N ALA A 58 7.19 -10.78 0.92
CA ALA A 58 6.07 -10.19 0.21
C ALA A 58 6.35 -10.06 -1.30
N LEU A 59 7.55 -9.64 -1.68
CA LEU A 59 7.97 -9.58 -3.09
C LEU A 59 7.99 -10.98 -3.74
N PHE A 60 8.45 -11.99 -3.02
CA PHE A 60 8.44 -13.37 -3.50
C PHE A 60 7.00 -13.90 -3.69
N ALA A 61 6.13 -13.70 -2.70
CA ALA A 61 4.73 -14.10 -2.77
C ALA A 61 3.98 -13.39 -3.92
N LEU A 62 4.23 -12.10 -4.14
CA LEU A 62 3.73 -11.36 -5.29
C LEU A 62 4.21 -11.96 -6.61
N GLY A 63 5.50 -12.27 -6.73
CA GLY A 63 6.07 -12.89 -7.93
C GLY A 63 5.46 -14.27 -8.22
N ALA A 64 5.31 -15.11 -7.19
CA ALA A 64 4.65 -16.41 -7.30
C ALA A 64 3.18 -16.28 -7.74
N THR A 65 2.48 -15.28 -7.21
CA THR A 65 1.10 -14.98 -7.59
C THR A 65 1.02 -14.52 -9.04
N LEU A 66 1.89 -13.61 -9.47
CA LEU A 66 1.97 -13.11 -10.84
C LEU A 66 2.30 -14.21 -11.85
N ALA A 67 3.14 -15.19 -11.48
CA ALA A 67 3.44 -16.34 -12.31
C ALA A 67 2.19 -17.15 -12.67
N GLY A 68 1.22 -17.25 -11.76
CA GLY A 68 -0.08 -17.90 -12.01
C GLY A 68 -0.97 -17.13 -13.00
N PHE A 69 -0.86 -15.80 -13.06
CA PHE A 69 -1.67 -14.95 -13.93
C PHE A 69 -1.04 -14.69 -15.31
N ARG A 70 0.22 -15.07 -15.54
CA ARG A 70 1.00 -14.76 -16.76
C ARG A 70 0.27 -15.02 -18.09
N LYS A 71 -0.57 -16.07 -18.15
CA LYS A 71 -1.32 -16.45 -19.37
C LYS A 71 -2.56 -15.58 -19.64
N LYS A 72 -3.03 -14.82 -18.65
CA LYS A 72 -4.26 -14.02 -18.71
C LYS A 72 -3.99 -12.51 -18.77
N ILE A 73 -2.71 -12.09 -18.78
CA ILE A 73 -2.31 -10.68 -18.83
C ILE A 73 -2.67 -10.08 -20.20
N GLN A 74 -3.32 -8.92 -20.18
CA GLN A 74 -3.61 -8.15 -21.39
C GLN A 74 -2.43 -7.25 -21.77
N TRP A 75 -1.51 -7.80 -22.55
CA TRP A 75 -0.26 -7.13 -22.96
C TRP A 75 -0.42 -5.81 -23.71
N LYS A 76 -1.62 -5.50 -24.25
CA LYS A 76 -1.89 -4.23 -24.93
C LYS A 76 -2.15 -3.08 -23.97
N GLU A 77 -2.77 -3.34 -22.82
CA GLU A 77 -3.17 -2.29 -21.86
C GLU A 77 -2.12 -2.09 -20.77
N LEU A 78 -1.39 -3.15 -20.40
CA LEU A 78 -0.32 -3.14 -19.41
C LEU A 78 0.72 -2.00 -19.60
N PRO A 79 1.33 -1.79 -20.79
CA PRO A 79 2.35 -0.74 -20.95
C PRO A 79 1.77 0.67 -20.79
N LEU A 80 0.50 0.88 -21.19
CA LEU A 80 -0.17 2.16 -21.02
C LEU A 80 -0.37 2.48 -19.54
N VAL A 81 -0.85 1.50 -18.75
CA VAL A 81 -1.05 1.65 -17.31
C VAL A 81 0.28 1.90 -16.58
N VAL A 82 1.33 1.17 -16.94
CA VAL A 82 2.67 1.33 -16.37
C VAL A 82 3.24 2.72 -16.69
N LEU A 83 3.16 3.17 -17.94
CA LEU A 83 3.59 4.51 -18.34
C LEU A 83 2.82 5.61 -17.61
N MET A 84 1.49 5.46 -17.48
CA MET A 84 0.69 6.41 -16.72
C MET A 84 1.13 6.50 -15.25
N LYS A 85 1.45 5.37 -14.61
CA LYS A 85 1.82 5.36 -13.19
C LYS A 85 3.25 5.84 -12.93
N ILE A 86 4.20 5.50 -13.80
CA ILE A 86 5.63 5.79 -13.57
C ILE A 86 6.06 7.15 -14.16
N ILE A 87 5.38 7.64 -15.20
CA ILE A 87 5.73 8.93 -15.83
C ILE A 87 4.68 9.98 -15.52
N ILE A 88 3.43 9.73 -15.90
CA ILE A 88 2.38 10.78 -15.83
C ILE A 88 2.09 11.13 -14.38
N HIS A 89 1.96 10.15 -13.50
CA HIS A 89 1.63 10.39 -12.09
C HIS A 89 2.70 11.17 -11.31
N PRO A 90 4.01 10.81 -11.31
CA PRO A 90 5.02 11.61 -10.62
C PRO A 90 5.20 12.99 -11.26
N MET A 91 5.04 13.12 -12.58
CA MET A 91 5.07 14.42 -13.26
C MET A 91 3.91 15.32 -12.79
N LEU A 92 2.70 14.77 -12.66
CA LEU A 92 1.55 15.49 -12.09
C LEU A 92 1.80 15.88 -10.64
N VAL A 93 2.36 14.99 -9.82
CA VAL A 93 2.67 15.30 -8.42
C VAL A 93 3.71 16.42 -8.32
N TRP A 94 4.76 16.39 -9.15
CA TRP A 94 5.74 17.48 -9.22
C TRP A 94 5.08 18.81 -9.59
N LEU A 95 4.27 18.81 -10.65
CA LEU A 95 3.57 19.99 -11.14
C LEU A 95 2.65 20.58 -10.06
N LEU A 96 1.86 19.74 -9.39
CA LEU A 96 0.97 20.18 -8.32
C LEU A 96 1.73 20.70 -7.10
N SER A 97 2.84 20.05 -6.73
CA SER A 97 3.68 20.46 -5.59
C SER A 97 4.27 21.85 -5.80
N VAL A 98 4.72 22.16 -7.01
CA VAL A 98 5.32 23.44 -7.37
C VAL A 98 4.26 24.51 -7.63
N ILE A 99 3.23 24.21 -8.41
CA ILE A 99 2.27 25.23 -8.89
C ILE A 99 1.14 25.49 -7.90
N VAL A 100 0.56 24.44 -7.31
CA VAL A 100 -0.63 24.58 -6.44
C VAL A 100 -0.22 24.82 -5.00
N PHE A 101 0.74 24.04 -4.51
CA PHE A 101 1.16 24.11 -3.12
C PHE A 101 2.36 25.05 -2.89
N GLY A 102 3.00 25.54 -3.96
CA GLY A 102 4.06 26.54 -3.88
C GLY A 102 5.28 26.09 -3.07
N LEU A 103 5.54 24.79 -2.97
CA LEU A 103 6.67 24.30 -2.17
C LEU A 103 7.97 24.82 -2.75
N THR A 104 8.71 25.58 -1.95
CA THR A 104 10.04 26.11 -2.32
C THR A 104 11.16 25.19 -1.84
N ASP A 105 10.87 24.35 -0.85
CA ASP A 105 11.83 23.41 -0.28
C ASP A 105 11.95 22.16 -1.15
N VAL A 106 13.16 21.96 -1.69
CA VAL A 106 13.50 20.89 -2.63
C VAL A 106 13.32 19.51 -1.99
N ILE A 107 13.56 19.38 -0.69
CA ILE A 107 13.49 18.09 0.01
C ILE A 107 12.07 17.53 -0.03
N TRP A 108 11.07 18.37 0.24
CA TRP A 108 9.68 17.95 0.23
C TRP A 108 9.18 17.58 -1.16
N ILE A 109 9.61 18.33 -2.19
CA ILE A 109 9.29 18.00 -3.58
C ILE A 109 9.90 16.64 -3.96
N GLN A 110 11.16 16.39 -3.59
CA GLN A 110 11.82 15.11 -3.87
C GLN A 110 11.09 13.94 -3.21
N VAL A 111 10.73 14.06 -1.93
CA VAL A 111 9.99 13.00 -1.21
C VAL A 111 8.64 12.72 -1.89
N LEU A 112 7.88 13.74 -2.23
CA LEU A 112 6.57 13.59 -2.90
C LEU A 112 6.69 12.90 -4.26
N VAL A 113 7.66 13.32 -5.08
CA VAL A 113 7.89 12.75 -6.41
C VAL A 113 8.38 11.30 -6.32
N ILE A 114 9.31 11.00 -5.39
CA ILE A 114 9.78 9.62 -5.16
C ILE A 114 8.61 8.73 -4.75
N LEU A 115 7.80 9.16 -3.77
CA LEU A 115 6.62 8.40 -3.33
C LEU A 115 5.61 8.17 -4.46
N ALA A 116 5.46 9.14 -5.36
CA ALA A 116 4.60 8.99 -6.54
C ALA A 116 5.18 8.02 -7.59
N ALA A 117 6.49 8.01 -7.76
CA ALA A 117 7.20 7.15 -8.72
C ALA A 117 7.31 5.69 -8.27
N LEU A 118 7.01 5.37 -7.00
CA LEU A 118 7.04 3.99 -6.50
C LEU A 118 6.09 3.08 -7.32
N PRO A 119 6.51 1.84 -7.60
CA PRO A 119 5.64 0.87 -8.25
C PRO A 119 4.42 0.59 -7.37
N THR A 120 3.30 0.25 -8.01
CA THR A 120 2.08 -0.14 -7.30
C THR A 120 2.36 -1.35 -6.40
N GLY A 121 2.06 -1.19 -5.10
CA GLY A 121 2.21 -2.27 -4.12
C GLY A 121 1.15 -3.38 -4.23
N VAL A 122 1.07 -4.21 -3.19
CA VAL A 122 0.18 -5.38 -3.13
C VAL A 122 -1.30 -5.02 -2.93
N ASN A 123 -1.57 -3.85 -2.36
CA ASN A 123 -2.94 -3.48 -1.94
C ASN A 123 -3.94 -3.45 -3.09
N PRO A 124 -3.66 -2.82 -4.25
CA PRO A 124 -4.55 -2.89 -5.41
C PRO A 124 -4.84 -4.32 -5.86
N PHE A 125 -3.85 -5.22 -5.81
CA PHE A 125 -4.06 -6.65 -6.11
C PHE A 125 -5.02 -7.31 -5.11
N LEU A 126 -4.84 -7.05 -3.80
CA LEU A 126 -5.73 -7.60 -2.78
C LEU A 126 -7.17 -7.11 -2.97
N PHE A 127 -7.36 -5.84 -3.34
CA PHE A 127 -8.67 -5.29 -3.66
C PHE A 127 -9.25 -5.86 -4.96
N ALA A 128 -8.47 -5.98 -6.03
CA ALA A 128 -8.89 -6.60 -7.28
C ALA A 128 -9.30 -8.07 -7.07
N SER A 129 -8.54 -8.80 -6.26
CA SER A 129 -8.83 -10.18 -5.86
C SER A 129 -10.14 -10.25 -5.06
N ARG A 130 -10.30 -9.39 -4.05
CA ARG A 130 -11.49 -9.35 -3.19
C ARG A 130 -12.77 -8.93 -3.92
N TYR A 131 -12.67 -8.03 -4.90
CA TYR A 131 -13.82 -7.51 -5.64
C TYR A 131 -14.03 -8.16 -7.01
N ASN A 132 -13.23 -9.18 -7.37
CA ASN A 132 -13.27 -9.85 -8.68
C ASN A 132 -13.28 -8.88 -9.88
N ALA A 133 -12.57 -7.75 -9.74
CA ALA A 133 -12.52 -6.71 -10.76
C ALA A 133 -11.05 -6.37 -11.06
N GLY A 134 -10.64 -6.39 -12.33
CA GLY A 134 -9.30 -5.97 -12.74
C GLY A 134 -8.16 -6.91 -12.31
N GLN A 135 -8.42 -8.19 -12.03
CA GLN A 135 -7.39 -9.17 -11.64
C GLN A 135 -6.39 -9.51 -12.77
N LEU A 136 -6.66 -9.07 -14.01
CA LEU A 136 -5.98 -9.49 -15.25
C LEU A 136 -5.36 -8.34 -16.05
N LEU A 137 -5.48 -7.10 -15.53
CA LEU A 137 -4.77 -5.92 -16.04
C LEU A 137 -3.41 -5.85 -15.37
#